data_AF-A0A2U1MLB7-F1
#
_entry.id   AF-A0A2U1MLB7-F1
#
_cell.length_a   1.000
_cell.length_b   1.000
_cell.length_c   1.000
_cell.angle_alpha   90.00
_cell.angle_beta   90.00
_cell.angle_gamma   90.00
#
_symmetry.space_group_name_H-M   'P 1'
#
loop_
_entity.id
_entity.type
_entity.pdbx_description
1 polymer ?
#
loop_
_entity_poly.entity_id
_entity_poly.type
_entity_poly.pdbx_seq_one_letter_code
_entity_poly.pdbx_strand_id
1 'polypeptide(L)'
;MLIYQFSAAAEIGLLVIIRMQRLVLTKSETKLVELFNKAISEKKKEIRSKSIEPHVLGTKSFVRLADEEKKKTGVQPTRGNLYIISRTKKNGSIVNETAAKVIDAPSPFSLKDFLKS
;
A
#
# COMPACT_ATOMS: atom_id res chain seq x y z
N MET A 1 16.61 -69.51 -2.09
CA MET A 1 17.36 -68.28 -1.77
C MET A 1 17.51 -67.48 -3.06
N LEU A 2 16.44 -66.77 -3.46
CA LEU A 2 16.37 -66.02 -4.71
C LEU A 2 16.05 -64.57 -4.37
N ILE A 3 17.05 -63.88 -3.83
CA ILE A 3 16.99 -62.43 -3.68
C ILE A 3 18.36 -61.93 -4.14
N TYR A 4 18.36 -60.83 -4.89
CA TYR A 4 19.53 -60.07 -5.37
C TYR A 4 20.21 -60.52 -6.65
N GLN A 5 19.62 -60.14 -7.79
CA GLN A 5 20.34 -59.38 -8.82
C GLN A 5 19.34 -58.50 -9.58
N PHE A 6 18.81 -57.45 -8.92
CA PHE A 6 18.16 -56.38 -9.66
C PHE A 6 19.28 -55.61 -10.36
N SER A 7 19.33 -55.66 -11.70
CA SER A 7 20.41 -55.05 -12.49
C SER A 7 20.56 -53.57 -12.14
N ALA A 8 21.79 -53.11 -11.86
CA ALA A 8 22.11 -51.71 -11.54
C ALA A 8 21.56 -50.71 -12.59
N ALA A 9 21.38 -51.14 -13.84
CA ALA A 9 20.78 -50.33 -14.89
C ALA A 9 19.30 -49.98 -14.62
N ALA A 10 18.53 -50.87 -13.97
CA ALA A 10 17.12 -50.64 -13.66
C ALA A 10 16.92 -49.65 -12.51
N GLU A 11 17.80 -49.68 -11.50
CA GLU A 11 17.77 -48.71 -10.39
C GLU A 11 18.17 -47.30 -10.85
N ILE A 12 19.18 -47.18 -11.72
CA ILE A 12 19.59 -45.90 -12.32
C ILE A 12 18.46 -45.34 -13.19
N GLY A 13 17.80 -46.18 -14.00
CA GLY A 13 16.66 -45.78 -14.82
C GLY A 13 15.51 -45.20 -13.99
N LEU A 14 15.14 -45.86 -12.90
CA LEU A 14 14.08 -45.40 -12.01
C LEU A 14 14.45 -44.08 -11.30
N LEU A 15 15.70 -43.94 -10.85
CA LEU A 15 16.19 -42.71 -10.21
C LEU A 15 16.16 -41.51 -11.16
N VAL A 16 16.51 -41.71 -12.45
CA VAL A 16 16.44 -40.68 -13.49
C VAL A 16 14.99 -40.24 -13.72
N ILE A 17 14.04 -41.18 -13.80
CA ILE A 17 12.62 -40.88 -13.99
C ILE A 17 12.07 -40.08 -12.80
N ILE A 18 12.34 -40.51 -11.57
CA ILE A 18 11.91 -39.81 -10.35
C ILE A 18 12.51 -38.39 -10.31
N ARG A 19 13.78 -38.23 -10.70
CA ARG A 19 14.44 -36.92 -10.76
C ARG A 19 13.83 -36.01 -11.83
N MET A 20 13.48 -36.54 -13.00
CA MET A 20 12.80 -35.78 -14.05
C MET A 20 11.39 -35.35 -13.62
N GLN A 21 10.61 -36.25 -13.02
CA GLN A 21 9.27 -35.93 -12.50
C GLN A 21 9.34 -34.84 -11.43
N ARG A 22 10.31 -34.93 -10.51
CA ARG A 22 10.54 -33.91 -9.47
C ARG A 22 10.91 -32.54 -10.06
N LEU A 23 11.74 -32.51 -11.10
CA LEU A 23 12.11 -31.28 -11.82
C LEU A 23 10.94 -30.61 -12.54
N VAL A 24 10.02 -31.41 -13.09
CA VAL A 24 8.81 -30.90 -13.75
C VAL A 24 7.85 -30.29 -12.73
N LEU A 25 7.63 -30.99 -11.61
CA LEU A 25 6.79 -30.50 -10.52
C LEU A 25 7.30 -29.18 -9.94
N THR A 26 8.59 -29.07 -9.63
CA THR A 26 9.17 -27.83 -9.07
C THR A 26 9.13 -26.67 -10.05
N LYS A 27 9.30 -26.90 -11.35
CA LYS A 27 9.11 -25.86 -12.39
C LYS A 27 7.68 -25.35 -12.48
N SER A 28 6.69 -26.22 -12.24
CA SER A 28 5.28 -25.79 -12.24
C SER A 28 4.95 -24.95 -11.00
N GLU A 29 5.48 -25.33 -9.84
CA GLU A 29 5.32 -24.60 -8.58
C GLU A 29 5.92 -23.19 -8.65
N THR A 30 7.14 -23.05 -9.19
CA THR A 30 7.77 -21.72 -9.34
C THR A 30 6.98 -20.82 -10.28
N LYS A 31 6.46 -21.37 -11.38
CA LYS A 31 5.62 -20.64 -12.33
C LYS A 31 4.29 -20.18 -11.72
N LEU A 32 3.68 -20.99 -10.85
CA LEU A 32 2.47 -20.63 -10.12
C LEU A 32 2.72 -19.48 -9.13
N VAL A 33 3.85 -19.53 -8.40
CA VAL A 33 4.25 -18.46 -7.47
C VAL A 33 4.50 -17.15 -8.22
N GLU A 34 5.15 -17.21 -9.38
CA GLU A 34 5.41 -16.03 -10.22
C GLU A 34 4.10 -15.39 -10.71
N LEU A 35 3.16 -16.18 -11.22
CA LEU A 35 1.85 -15.70 -11.67
C LEU A 35 1.05 -15.09 -10.52
N PHE A 36 1.08 -15.71 -9.33
CA PHE A 36 0.40 -15.19 -8.15
C PHE A 36 0.98 -13.84 -7.70
N ASN A 37 2.31 -13.72 -7.67
CA ASN A 37 2.98 -12.46 -7.35
C ASN A 37 2.65 -11.35 -8.36
N LYS A 38 2.56 -11.71 -9.65
CA LYS A 38 2.13 -10.78 -10.70
C LYS A 38 0.70 -10.28 -10.48
N ALA A 39 -0.24 -11.18 -10.20
CA ALA A 39 -1.63 -10.83 -9.92
C ALA A 39 -1.77 -9.92 -8.68
N ILE A 40 -1.02 -10.20 -7.60
CA ILE A 40 -0.97 -9.33 -6.42
C ILE A 40 -0.42 -7.94 -6.77
N SER A 41 0.64 -7.88 -7.57
CA SER A 41 1.27 -6.63 -8.00
C SER A 41 0.30 -5.75 -8.79
N GLU A 42 -0.43 -6.34 -9.74
CA GLU A 42 -1.45 -5.65 -10.55
C GLU A 42 -2.58 -5.10 -9.67
N LYS A 43 -3.10 -5.92 -8.74
CA LYS A 43 -4.13 -5.48 -7.79
C LYS A 43 -3.66 -4.32 -6.90
N LYS A 44 -2.41 -4.34 -6.43
CA LYS A 44 -1.83 -3.24 -5.64
C LYS A 44 -1.68 -1.96 -6.46
N LYS A 45 -1.34 -2.05 -7.74
CA LYS A 45 -1.29 -0.89 -8.65
C LYS A 45 -2.68 -0.27 -8.84
N GLU A 46 -3.70 -1.10 -9.02
CA GLU A 46 -5.09 -0.66 -9.14
C GLU A 46 -5.60 0.03 -7.86
N ILE A 47 -5.26 -0.50 -6.68
CA ILE A 47 -5.61 0.15 -5.41
C ILE A 47 -4.90 1.51 -5.29
N ARG A 48 -3.62 1.58 -5.68
CA ARG A 48 -2.86 2.84 -5.65
C ARG A 48 -3.37 3.87 -6.66
N SER A 49 -3.89 3.46 -7.82
CA SER A 49 -4.49 4.41 -8.77
C SER A 49 -5.82 5.00 -8.25
N LYS A 50 -6.52 4.30 -7.35
CA LYS A 50 -7.74 4.80 -6.70
C LYS A 50 -7.45 5.80 -5.56
N SER A 51 -6.23 5.86 -5.02
CA SER A 51 -5.89 6.83 -3.98
C SER A 51 -5.62 8.20 -4.59
N ILE A 52 -6.63 9.07 -4.57
CA ILE A 52 -6.59 10.44 -5.12
C ILE A 52 -5.89 11.41 -4.14
N GLU A 53 -6.01 11.16 -2.84
CA GLU A 53 -5.41 12.01 -1.80
C GLU A 53 -3.89 11.76 -1.72
N PRO A 54 -3.05 12.81 -1.83
CA PRO A 54 -1.61 12.65 -1.74
C PRO A 54 -1.21 12.26 -0.32
N HIS A 55 -0.15 11.46 -0.21
CA HIS A 55 0.49 11.23 1.08
C HIS A 55 1.11 12.56 1.56
N VAL A 56 0.65 13.05 2.72
CA VAL A 56 1.12 14.29 3.34
C VAL A 56 1.87 14.02 4.63
N LEU A 57 2.69 14.98 5.05
CA LEU A 57 3.44 15.02 6.31
C LEU A 57 4.64 14.07 6.45
N GLY A 58 4.85 13.12 5.52
CA GLY A 58 6.00 12.22 5.56
C GLY A 58 6.11 11.51 6.91
N THR A 59 7.21 11.70 7.62
CA THR A 59 7.43 11.09 8.95
C THR A 59 6.72 11.81 10.10
N LYS A 60 6.17 13.01 9.87
CA LYS A 60 5.48 13.77 10.91
C LYS A 60 4.04 13.29 11.08
N SER A 61 3.61 13.10 12.31
CA SER A 61 2.21 12.83 12.64
C SER A 61 1.40 14.12 12.75
N PHE A 62 0.09 14.02 12.54
CA PHE A 62 -0.84 15.15 12.74
C PHE A 62 -0.82 15.70 14.17
N VAL A 63 -0.58 14.84 15.16
CA VAL A 63 -0.46 15.26 16.57
C VAL A 63 0.74 16.17 16.75
N ARG A 64 1.92 15.76 16.25
CA ARG A 64 3.13 16.58 16.29
C ARG A 64 2.95 17.90 15.55
N LEU A 65 2.28 17.87 14.40
CA LEU A 65 1.98 19.10 13.65
C LEU A 65 1.07 20.03 14.45
N ALA A 66 0.03 19.49 15.09
CA ALA A 66 -0.86 20.28 15.94
C ALA A 66 -0.13 20.92 17.13
N ASP A 67 0.79 20.19 17.76
CA ASP A 67 1.60 20.70 18.87
C ASP A 67 2.56 21.80 18.41
N GLU A 68 3.20 21.63 17.23
CA GLU A 68 4.07 22.65 16.62
C GLU A 68 3.28 23.94 16.32
N GLU A 69 2.08 23.82 15.75
CA GLU A 69 1.24 24.97 15.43
C GLU A 69 0.67 25.64 16.69
N LYS A 70 0.28 24.86 17.70
CA LYS A 70 -0.12 25.39 19.01
C LYS A 70 1.01 26.18 19.67
N LYS A 71 2.26 25.73 19.56
CA LYS A 71 3.42 26.48 20.09
C LYS A 71 3.66 27.81 19.37
N LYS A 72 3.31 27.92 18.08
CA LYS A 72 3.47 29.16 17.31
C LYS A 72 2.34 30.16 17.56
N THR A 73 1.10 29.69 17.54
CA THR A 73 -0.09 30.56 17.59
C THR A 73 -0.69 30.66 18.99
N GLY A 74 -0.33 29.77 19.90
CA GLY A 74 -0.93 29.65 21.24
C GLY A 74 -2.29 28.94 21.27
N VAL A 75 -2.91 28.71 20.10
CA VAL A 75 -4.25 28.13 19.94
C VAL A 75 -4.17 26.73 19.37
N GLN A 76 -4.98 25.80 19.89
CA GLN A 76 -5.08 24.46 19.32
C GLN A 76 -5.73 24.51 17.93
N PRO A 77 -5.06 24.02 16.87
CA PRO A 77 -5.65 24.03 15.54
C PRO A 77 -6.82 23.03 15.44
N THR A 78 -7.88 23.44 14.73
CA THR A 78 -9.00 22.56 14.38
C THR A 78 -8.58 21.55 13.31
N ARG A 79 -9.39 20.49 13.11
CA ARG A 79 -9.11 19.51 12.04
C ARG A 79 -9.07 20.14 10.65
N GLY A 80 -9.92 21.15 10.38
CA GLY A 80 -9.92 21.89 9.12
C GLY A 80 -8.62 22.67 8.92
N ASN A 81 -8.15 23.37 9.96
CA ASN A 81 -6.87 24.09 9.91
C ASN A 81 -5.70 23.12 9.74
N LEU A 82 -5.69 21.98 10.43
CA LEU A 82 -4.68 20.94 10.24
C LEU A 82 -4.69 20.40 8.81
N TYR A 83 -5.87 20.26 8.19
CA TYR A 83 -5.98 19.87 6.78
C TYR A 83 -5.32 20.92 5.88
N ILE A 84 -5.67 22.20 6.03
CA ILE A 84 -5.07 23.30 5.27
C ILE A 84 -3.54 23.30 5.43
N ILE A 85 -3.04 23.29 6.67
CA ILE A 85 -1.59 23.38 6.95
C ILE A 85 -0.83 22.19 6.36
N SER A 86 -1.37 20.97 6.46
CA SER A 86 -0.70 19.77 5.95
C SER A 86 -0.69 19.66 4.42
N ARG A 87 -1.62 20.34 3.73
CA ARG A 87 -1.72 20.37 2.26
C ARG A 87 -1.18 21.66 1.64
N THR A 88 -0.63 22.56 2.47
CA THR A 88 0.01 23.81 2.04
C THR A 88 1.52 23.69 2.18
N LYS A 89 2.25 23.99 1.12
CA LYS A 89 3.73 24.01 1.14
C LYS A 89 4.22 25.28 1.85
N LYS A 90 5.51 25.30 2.23
CA LYS A 90 6.16 26.50 2.80
C LYS A 90 6.05 27.74 1.90
N ASN A 91 5.93 27.54 0.58
CA ASN A 91 5.78 28.60 -0.42
C ASN A 91 4.32 29.07 -0.58
N GLY A 92 3.38 28.55 0.21
CA GLY A 92 1.95 28.86 0.10
C GLY A 92 1.20 28.12 -1.00
N SER A 93 1.89 27.37 -1.87
CA SER A 93 1.23 26.56 -2.90
C SER A 93 0.59 25.29 -2.35
N ILE A 94 -0.59 24.96 -2.86
CA ILE A 94 -1.34 23.76 -2.48
C ILE A 94 -0.74 22.53 -3.17
N VAL A 95 -0.75 21.38 -2.48
CA VAL A 95 -0.14 20.14 -2.97
C VAL A 95 -0.90 19.52 -4.16
N ASN A 96 -2.24 19.62 -4.18
CA ASN A 96 -3.10 19.01 -5.21
C ASN A 96 -4.35 19.87 -5.45
N GLU A 97 -4.88 19.86 -6.67
CA GLU A 97 -6.12 20.54 -7.08
C GLU A 97 -7.34 20.03 -6.30
N THR A 98 -7.39 18.75 -5.94
CA THR A 98 -8.46 18.19 -5.11
C THR A 98 -8.47 18.78 -3.71
N ALA A 99 -7.29 18.96 -3.11
CA ALA A 99 -7.16 19.63 -1.83
C ALA A 99 -7.56 21.10 -1.93
N ALA A 100 -7.23 21.77 -3.04
CA ALA A 100 -7.67 23.15 -3.29
C ALA A 100 -9.20 23.25 -3.29
N LYS A 101 -9.90 22.35 -4.00
CA LYS A 101 -11.38 22.29 -3.98
C LYS A 101 -11.96 22.10 -2.58
N VAL A 102 -11.31 21.33 -1.71
CA VAL A 102 -11.78 21.11 -0.33
C VAL A 102 -11.55 22.34 0.56
N ILE A 103 -10.45 23.06 0.33
CA ILE A 103 -10.14 24.31 1.05
C ILE A 103 -11.07 25.43 0.60
N ASP A 104 -11.34 25.52 -0.70
CA ASP A 104 -12.22 26.51 -1.31
C ASP A 104 -13.70 26.17 -1.11
N ALA A 105 -14.03 24.90 -0.87
CA ALA A 105 -15.39 24.51 -0.55
C ALA A 105 -15.80 25.14 0.79
N PRO A 106 -16.87 25.95 0.82
CA PRO A 106 -17.43 26.37 2.09
C PRO A 106 -17.82 25.12 2.86
N SER A 107 -17.38 25.03 4.12
CA SER A 107 -17.71 23.89 4.98
C SER A 107 -19.24 23.68 4.93
N PRO A 108 -19.75 22.46 4.66
CA PRO A 108 -21.18 22.20 4.68
C PRO A 108 -21.79 22.33 6.10
N PHE A 109 -20.94 22.57 7.09
CA PHE A 109 -21.31 22.74 8.49
C PHE A 109 -20.93 24.16 8.93
N SER A 110 -21.76 25.13 8.56
CA SER A 110 -21.68 26.47 9.15
C SER A 110 -22.23 26.39 10.57
N LEU A 111 -21.49 26.92 11.56
CA LEU A 111 -21.95 27.04 12.95
C LEU A 111 -23.29 27.81 13.07
N LYS A 112 -23.65 28.59 12.04
CA LYS A 112 -24.92 29.32 11.96
C LYS A 112 -26.11 28.41 11.67
N ASP A 113 -25.87 27.21 11.15
CA ASP A 113 -26.92 26.25 10.78
C ASP A 113 -27.36 25.42 11.99
N PHE A 114 -26.48 25.25 12.98
CA PHE A 114 -26.76 24.54 14.24
C PHE A 114 -27.46 25.43 15.29
N LEU A 115 -27.29 26.75 15.22
CA LEU A 115 -27.91 27.71 16.14
C LEU A 115 -29.29 28.20 15.70
N LYS A 116 -29.80 27.70 14.57
CA LYS A 116 -31.08 28.10 13.97
C LYS A 116 -32.19 27.04 14.05
N SER A 117 -31.92 25.89 14.69
CA SER A 117 -32.92 24.86 14.99
C SER A 117 -33.62 25.11 16.31
#